data_AF-A0A9D7SJ92-F1
#
_entry.id   AF-A0A9D7SJ92-F1
#
_cell.length_a   1.000
_cell.length_b   1.000
_cell.length_c   1.000
_cell.angle_alpha   90.00
_cell.angle_beta   90.00
_cell.angle_gamma   90.00
#
_symmetry.space_group_name_H-M   'P 1'
#
loop_
_entity.id
_entity.type
_entity.pdbx_description
1 polymer ?
#
loop_
_entity_poly.entity_id
_entity_poly.type
_entity_poly.pdbx_seq_one_letter_code
_entity_poly.pdbx_strand_id
1 'polypeptide(L)'
;MAKTILAVDDSASIRQMVTFTVKSSGYEVVEAVDGMDGLEKAKAKGFNLILTDQNMPRMDGLTLIKSLRAMPQYKTVPILMLTTESSDAMKQQGRAAGATGWLVKPFDPQKLIEVVKKVIG
;
A
#
# COMPACT_ATOMS: atom_id res chain seq x y z
N MET A 1 14.03 14.38 6.30
CA MET A 1 13.74 13.09 6.96
C MET A 1 13.39 12.08 5.88
N ALA A 2 13.85 10.83 5.98
CA ALA A 2 13.46 9.79 5.03
C ALA A 2 11.95 9.54 5.15
N LYS A 3 11.22 9.49 4.02
CA LYS A 3 9.79 9.18 4.02
C LYS A 3 9.61 7.70 4.35
N THR A 4 8.65 7.38 5.22
CA THR A 4 8.36 6.02 5.66
C THR A 4 7.15 5.46 4.94
N ILE A 5 7.28 4.25 4.41
CA ILE A 5 6.29 3.55 3.59
C ILE A 5 5.86 2.28 4.32
N LEU A 6 4.56 2.05 4.39
CA LEU A 6 4.00 0.80 4.91
C LEU A 6 3.71 -0.13 3.73
N ALA A 7 4.29 -1.33 3.72
CA ALA A 7 4.03 -2.37 2.73
C ALA A 7 3.23 -3.51 3.37
N VAL A 8 1.98 -3.66 2.96
CA VAL A 8 1.02 -4.65 3.46
C VAL A 8 0.73 -5.65 2.36
N ASP A 9 1.08 -6.91 2.57
CA ASP A 9 0.83 -8.00 1.62
C ASP A 9 0.90 -9.31 2.41
N ASP A 10 0.15 -10.35 2.05
CA ASP A 10 0.18 -11.64 2.74
C ASP A 10 1.29 -12.56 2.23
N SER A 11 1.72 -12.34 0.98
CA SER A 11 2.84 -13.04 0.37
C SER A 11 4.18 -12.48 0.85
N ALA A 12 4.94 -13.32 1.57
CA ALA A 12 6.29 -12.98 2.01
C ALA A 12 7.21 -12.58 0.85
N SER A 13 7.10 -13.26 -0.30
CA SER A 13 7.91 -12.97 -1.48
C SER A 13 7.61 -11.59 -2.06
N ILE A 14 6.32 -11.20 -2.12
CA ILE A 14 5.94 -9.87 -2.62
C ILE A 14 6.36 -8.80 -1.62
N ARG A 15 6.13 -8.99 -0.31
CA ARG A 15 6.61 -8.06 0.72
C ARG A 15 8.10 -7.80 0.60
N GLN A 16 8.90 -8.86 0.52
CA GLN A 16 10.37 -8.74 0.42
C GLN A 16 10.80 -7.99 -0.84
N MET A 17 10.20 -8.29 -1.99
CA MET A 17 10.49 -7.62 -3.25
C MET A 17 10.12 -6.14 -3.19
N VAL A 18 8.92 -5.79 -2.71
CA VAL A 18 8.49 -4.40 -2.52
C VAL A 18 9.43 -3.66 -1.56
N THR A 19 9.73 -4.27 -0.42
CA THR A 19 10.63 -3.72 0.60
C THR A 19 12.01 -3.44 0.03
N PHE A 20 12.60 -4.41 -0.68
CA PHE A 20 13.92 -4.26 -1.29
C PHE A 20 13.94 -3.14 -2.34
N THR A 21 12.97 -3.14 -3.24
CA THR A 21 12.83 -2.17 -4.32
C THR A 21 12.62 -0.75 -3.80
N VAL A 22 11.81 -0.58 -2.76
CA VAL A 22 11.50 0.74 -2.21
C VAL A 22 12.66 1.24 -1.34
N LYS A 23 13.29 0.37 -0.53
CA LYS A 23 14.49 0.72 0.25
C LYS A 23 15.67 1.13 -0.64
N SER A 24 15.87 0.46 -1.77
CA SER A 24 16.94 0.81 -2.71
C SER A 24 16.78 2.21 -3.33
N SER A 25 15.56 2.78 -3.27
CA SER A 25 15.27 4.14 -3.69
C SER A 25 15.39 5.21 -2.58
N GLY A 26 15.87 4.82 -1.39
CA GLY A 26 16.18 5.75 -0.30
C GLY A 26 15.03 6.02 0.68
N TYR A 27 13.98 5.18 0.67
CA TYR A 27 12.86 5.28 1.61
C TYR A 27 12.95 4.23 2.72
N GLU A 28 12.36 4.55 3.86
CA GLU A 28 12.16 3.57 4.93
C GLU A 28 10.92 2.73 4.64
N VAL A 29 11.01 1.42 4.83
CA VAL A 29 9.89 0.51 4.61
C VAL A 29 9.61 -0.31 5.85
N VAL A 30 8.32 -0.37 6.20
CA VAL A 30 7.79 -1.16 7.30
C VAL A 30 6.83 -2.18 6.70
N GLU A 31 7.06 -3.43 7.02
CA GLU A 31 6.28 -4.54 6.47
C GLU A 31 5.12 -4.87 7.38
N ALA A 32 4.00 -5.29 6.80
CA ALA A 32 2.86 -5.85 7.49
C ALA A 32 2.33 -7.09 6.76
N VAL A 33 2.00 -8.13 7.53
CA VAL A 33 1.68 -9.46 6.97
C VAL A 33 0.23 -9.59 6.50
N ASP A 34 -0.64 -8.65 6.85
CA ASP A 34 -2.01 -8.52 6.35
C ASP A 34 -2.63 -7.19 6.76
N GLY A 35 -3.90 -6.97 6.38
CA GLY A 35 -4.62 -5.73 6.65
C GLY A 35 -4.76 -5.37 8.13
N MET A 36 -4.87 -6.36 9.02
CA MET A 36 -4.98 -6.09 10.47
C MET A 36 -3.65 -5.60 11.03
N ASP A 37 -2.56 -6.30 10.73
CA ASP A 37 -1.21 -5.89 11.14
C ASP A 37 -0.84 -4.52 10.54
N GLY A 38 -1.22 -4.28 9.28
CA GLY A 38 -1.05 -2.98 8.62
C GLY A 38 -1.81 -1.87 9.34
N LEU A 39 -3.06 -2.11 9.74
CA LEU A 39 -3.88 -1.16 10.47
C LEU A 39 -3.32 -0.84 11.85
N GLU A 40 -2.86 -1.85 12.61
CA GLU A 40 -2.26 -1.67 13.93
C GLU A 40 -0.97 -0.84 13.84
N LYS A 41 -0.10 -1.15 12.89
CA LYS A 41 1.12 -0.38 12.63
C LYS A 41 0.81 1.06 12.22
N ALA A 42 -0.21 1.26 11.40
CA ALA A 42 -0.66 2.60 11.00
C ALA A 42 -1.25 3.39 12.18
N LYS A 43 -1.90 2.73 13.14
CA LYS A 43 -2.34 3.40 14.37
C LYS A 43 -1.16 3.80 15.26
N ALA A 44 -0.11 2.97 15.31
CA ALA A 44 1.04 3.18 16.18
C ALA A 44 2.00 4.27 15.68
N LYS A 45 2.12 4.49 14.36
CA LYS A 45 3.01 5.50 13.78
C LYS A 45 2.52 6.03 12.44
N GLY A 46 2.88 7.28 12.12
CA GLY A 46 2.58 7.90 10.83
C GLY A 46 3.38 7.30 9.66
N PHE A 47 2.74 7.24 8.49
CA PHE A 47 3.35 6.81 7.23
C PHE A 47 3.09 7.84 6.14
N ASN A 48 4.00 7.96 5.18
CA ASN A 48 3.89 8.88 4.05
C ASN A 48 3.26 8.22 2.81
N LEU A 49 3.27 6.90 2.74
CA LEU A 49 2.62 6.11 1.69
C LEU A 49 2.28 4.73 2.26
N ILE A 50 1.16 4.19 1.81
CA ILE A 50 0.73 2.83 2.14
C ILE A 50 0.58 2.05 0.83
N LEU A 51 1.29 0.95 0.73
CA LEU A 51 1.17 -0.07 -0.31
C LEU A 51 0.38 -1.22 0.31
N THR A 52 -0.75 -1.60 -0.26
CA THR A 52 -1.57 -2.72 0.26
C THR A 52 -1.96 -3.67 -0.84
N ASP A 53 -1.86 -4.98 -0.57
CA ASP A 53 -2.51 -5.97 -1.40
C ASP A 53 -4.03 -5.91 -1.23
N GLN A 54 -4.76 -6.40 -2.22
CA GLN A 54 -6.22 -6.53 -2.16
C GLN A 54 -6.63 -7.79 -1.38
N ASN A 55 -6.04 -8.94 -1.70
CA ASN A 55 -6.47 -10.26 -1.27
C ASN A 55 -5.62 -10.73 -0.10
N MET A 56 -6.03 -10.37 1.12
CA MET A 56 -5.32 -10.72 2.35
C MET A 56 -6.24 -11.47 3.31
N PRO A 57 -5.70 -12.40 4.14
CA PRO A 57 -6.46 -13.03 5.20
C PRO A 57 -6.78 -12.02 6.31
N ARG A 58 -7.84 -12.30 7.09
CA ARG A 58 -8.36 -11.48 8.21
C ARG A 58 -8.97 -10.13 7.80
N MET A 59 -8.26 -9.31 7.04
CA MET A 59 -8.72 -8.02 6.55
C MET A 59 -8.16 -7.77 5.16
N ASP A 60 -9.06 -7.56 4.20
CA ASP A 60 -8.71 -7.23 2.81
C ASP A 60 -8.21 -5.77 2.66
N GLY A 61 -7.57 -5.49 1.53
CA GLY A 61 -7.02 -4.17 1.24
C GLY A 61 -8.06 -3.04 1.15
N LEU A 62 -9.27 -3.31 0.68
CA LEU A 62 -10.34 -2.30 0.58
C LEU A 62 -10.82 -1.90 1.96
N THR A 63 -11.00 -2.86 2.86
CA THR A 63 -11.38 -2.67 4.25
C THR A 63 -10.28 -1.93 5.01
N LEU A 64 -9.02 -2.26 4.76
CA LEU A 64 -7.88 -1.50 5.29
C LEU A 64 -7.92 -0.04 4.83
N ILE A 65 -8.09 0.22 3.53
CA ILE A 65 -8.15 1.58 2.97
C ILE A 65 -9.27 2.38 3.62
N LYS A 66 -10.49 1.83 3.71
CA LYS A 66 -11.63 2.50 4.37
C LYS A 66 -11.31 2.83 5.82
N SER A 67 -10.71 1.89 6.55
CA SER A 67 -10.33 2.06 7.95
C SER A 67 -9.29 3.17 8.12
N LEU A 68 -8.30 3.23 7.23
CA LEU A 68 -7.29 4.29 7.22
C LEU A 68 -7.92 5.64 6.88
N ARG A 69 -8.80 5.72 5.87
CA ARG A 69 -9.49 6.97 5.47
C ARG A 69 -10.41 7.52 6.55
N ALA A 70 -10.91 6.69 7.45
CA ALA A 70 -11.63 7.13 8.64
C ALA A 70 -10.72 7.85 9.67
N MET A 71 -9.39 7.65 9.61
CA MET A 71 -8.45 8.30 10.51
C MET A 71 -8.00 9.67 9.97
N PRO A 72 -8.05 10.74 10.77
CA PRO A 72 -7.64 12.08 10.35
C PRO A 72 -6.23 12.13 9.76
N GLN A 73 -5.28 11.39 10.35
CA GLN A 73 -3.88 11.37 9.94
C GLN A 73 -3.63 10.73 8.56
N TYR A 74 -4.58 9.92 8.08
CA TYR A 74 -4.47 9.22 6.80
C TYR A 74 -5.47 9.71 5.77
N LYS A 75 -6.19 10.81 6.00
CA LYS A 75 -7.13 11.34 4.99
C LYS A 75 -6.44 11.73 3.68
N THR A 76 -5.23 12.27 3.77
CA THR A 76 -4.46 12.80 2.63
C THR A 76 -3.26 11.94 2.24
N VAL A 77 -2.90 10.95 3.06
CA VAL A 77 -1.77 10.06 2.79
C VAL A 77 -2.08 9.22 1.55
N PRO A 78 -1.19 9.16 0.54
CA PRO A 78 -1.43 8.33 -0.62
C PRO A 78 -1.53 6.85 -0.22
N ILE A 79 -2.49 6.14 -0.79
CA ILE A 79 -2.64 4.69 -0.63
C ILE A 79 -2.68 4.05 -2.01
N LEU A 80 -1.74 3.16 -2.29
CA LEU A 80 -1.64 2.43 -3.54
C LEU A 80 -2.04 0.97 -3.30
N MET A 81 -2.96 0.48 -4.11
CA MET A 81 -3.39 -0.91 -4.08
C MET A 81 -2.55 -1.74 -5.05
N LEU A 82 -1.90 -2.78 -4.55
CA LEU A 82 -1.28 -3.82 -5.36
C LEU A 82 -2.34 -4.92 -5.53
N THR A 83 -2.64 -5.33 -6.75
CA THR A 83 -3.68 -6.35 -6.98
C THR A 83 -3.33 -7.22 -8.18
N THR A 84 -3.76 -8.47 -8.21
CA THR A 84 -3.69 -9.31 -9.42
C THR A 84 -4.87 -9.04 -10.37
N GLU A 85 -5.93 -8.39 -9.90
CA GLU A 85 -7.14 -8.13 -10.67
C GLU A 85 -7.11 -6.76 -11.34
N SER A 86 -7.24 -6.74 -12.66
CA SER A 86 -7.28 -5.51 -13.46
C SER A 86 -8.70 -5.08 -13.85
N SER A 87 -9.72 -5.71 -13.28
CA SER A 87 -11.13 -5.46 -13.61
C SER A 87 -11.53 -4.02 -13.30
N ASP A 88 -12.34 -3.42 -14.18
CA ASP A 88 -12.80 -2.04 -13.97
C ASP A 88 -13.70 -1.90 -12.75
N ALA A 89 -14.41 -2.97 -12.36
CA ALA A 89 -15.19 -2.99 -11.13
C ALA A 89 -14.28 -2.88 -9.89
N MET A 90 -13.13 -3.58 -9.89
CA MET A 90 -12.16 -3.48 -8.79
C MET A 90 -11.52 -2.10 -8.72
N LYS A 91 -11.17 -1.50 -9.87
CA LYS A 91 -10.67 -0.12 -9.92
C LYS A 91 -11.69 0.88 -9.34
N GLN A 92 -12.97 0.72 -9.68
CA GLN A 92 -14.04 1.56 -9.13
C GLN A 92 -14.18 1.38 -7.62
N GLN A 93 -14.12 0.14 -7.11
CA GLN A 93 -14.19 -0.13 -5.69
C GLN A 93 -12.99 0.45 -4.92
N GLY A 94 -11.77 0.28 -5.43
CA GLY A 94 -10.56 0.87 -4.85
C GLY A 94 -10.64 2.39 -4.82
N ARG A 95 -11.09 3.02 -5.90
CA ARG A 95 -11.27 4.48 -5.96
C ARG A 95 -12.35 4.95 -4.98
N ALA A 96 -13.47 4.23 -4.89
CA ALA A 96 -14.55 4.54 -3.94
C ALA A 96 -14.12 4.35 -2.47
N ALA A 97 -13.24 3.39 -2.20
CA ALA A 97 -12.63 3.23 -0.87
C ALA A 97 -11.66 4.37 -0.53
N GLY A 98 -11.15 5.09 -1.54
CA GLY A 98 -10.24 6.21 -1.40
C GLY A 98 -8.79 5.88 -1.74
N ALA A 99 -8.52 4.83 -2.51
CA ALA A 99 -7.18 4.56 -3.04
C ALA A 99 -6.73 5.68 -3.99
N THR A 100 -5.47 6.05 -3.90
CA THR A 100 -4.82 7.04 -4.78
C THR A 100 -4.49 6.45 -6.15
N GLY A 101 -4.18 5.15 -6.20
CA GLY A 101 -3.86 4.44 -7.43
C GLY A 101 -3.78 2.94 -7.20
N TRP A 102 -3.52 2.21 -8.28
CA TRP A 102 -3.37 0.76 -8.25
C TRP A 102 -2.23 0.32 -9.18
N LEU A 103 -1.64 -0.82 -8.85
CA LEU A 103 -0.60 -1.47 -9.63
C LEU A 103 -0.94 -2.96 -9.78
N VAL A 104 -1.04 -3.42 -11.02
CA VAL A 104 -1.43 -4.79 -11.33
C VAL A 104 -0.20 -5.71 -11.27
N LYS A 105 -0.33 -6.84 -10.58
CA LYS A 105 0.67 -7.91 -10.49
C LYS A 105 0.61 -8.82 -11.74
N PRO A 106 1.75 -9.32 -12.24
CA PRO A 106 3.12 -8.98 -11.83
C PRO A 106 3.50 -7.57 -12.30
N PHE A 107 4.13 -6.79 -11.43
CA PHE A 107 4.59 -5.44 -11.74
C PHE A 107 6.10 -5.35 -11.80
N ASP A 108 6.59 -4.46 -12.66
CA ASP A 108 8.01 -4.14 -12.76
C ASP A 108 8.46 -3.33 -11.53
N PRO A 109 9.54 -3.73 -10.83
CA PRO A 109 10.14 -2.95 -9.75
C PRO A 109 10.42 -1.48 -10.10
N GLN A 110 10.85 -1.19 -11.34
CA GLN A 110 11.07 0.18 -11.79
C GLN A 110 9.76 0.97 -11.83
N LYS A 111 8.69 0.35 -12.35
CA LYS A 111 7.37 0.96 -12.39
C LYS A 111 6.81 1.22 -10.98
N LEU A 112 7.08 0.33 -10.03
CA LEU A 112 6.73 0.57 -8.62
C LEU A 112 7.43 1.83 -8.09
N ILE A 113 8.74 1.97 -8.31
CA ILE A 113 9.51 3.14 -7.85
C ILE A 113 8.99 4.42 -8.51
N GLU A 114 8.69 4.40 -9.81
CA GLU A 114 8.14 5.56 -10.51
C GLU A 114 6.81 6.01 -9.91
N VAL A 115 5.90 5.07 -9.66
CA VAL A 115 4.59 5.38 -9.06
C VAL A 115 4.77 5.89 -7.64
N VAL A 116 5.61 5.24 -6.83
CA VAL A 116 5.96 5.68 -5.47
C VAL A 116 6.49 7.11 -5.49
N LYS A 117 7.49 7.41 -6.34
CA LYS A 117 8.06 8.75 -6.49
C LYS A 117 7.01 9.78 -6.92
N LYS A 118 6.08 9.40 -7.81
CA LYS A 118 5.02 10.31 -8.29
C LYS A 118 3.98 10.65 -7.22
N VAL A 119 3.65 9.71 -6.33
CA VAL A 119 2.62 9.95 -5.29
C VAL A 119 3.19 10.53 -4.00
N ILE A 120 4.43 10.17 -3.67
CA ILE A 120 5.11 10.69 -2.49
C ILE A 120 5.78 12.04 -2.78
N GLY A 121 6.20 12.27 -4.02
CA GLY A 121 7.02 13.39 -4.50
C GLY A 121 6.35 14.74 -4.35
#